data_AF-A0AAW0WZ16-F1
#
_entry.id   AF-A0AAW0WZ16-F1
#
_cell.length_a   1.000
_cell.length_b   1.000
_cell.length_c   1.000
_cell.angle_alpha   90.00
_cell.angle_beta   90.00
_cell.angle_gamma   90.00
#
_symmetry.space_group_name_H-M   'P 1'
#
loop_
_entity.id
_entity.type
_entity.pdbx_description
1 polymer ?
#
loop_
_entity_poly.entity_id
_entity_poly.type
_entity_poly.pdbx_seq_one_letter_code
_entity_poly.pdbx_strand_id
1 'polypeptide(L)'
;MCCRFTEASNTVLPQLDQHYDGSAFDVTVVNGIKYILPPNVCYVCDNVTAIMSHFSEFKFDLVVMDPPWQNKYVRRRTHNHGSHHGYDMLTVGEILQFPVGDLLNDGALLMIWCTNNSSLLQELLQGLSGWNVELAATWYWLKVTKAGELITPLEGVTHSKRPYERILLTRKIKHKMVFQNIPDGLVFCSVPCGIHSHKPPLQELVKEYVVQQPRCLELFARSLAPGWTSYGFEVLRLQHSFLYENSEQDG
;
A
#
# COMPACT_ATOMS: atom_id res chain seq x y z
N MET A 1 -8.03 -26.78 -15.60
CA MET A 1 -6.62 -26.73 -15.14
C MET A 1 -6.48 -25.43 -14.35
N CYS A 2 -6.47 -25.49 -13.02
CA CYS A 2 -6.42 -24.31 -12.16
C CYS A 2 -5.02 -23.71 -12.24
N CYS A 3 -4.77 -22.79 -13.17
CA CYS A 3 -3.56 -21.96 -13.16
C CYS A 3 -3.50 -21.29 -11.79
N ARG A 4 -2.54 -21.71 -10.96
CA ARG A 4 -2.32 -21.08 -9.66
C ARG A 4 -1.95 -19.64 -9.94
N PHE A 5 -2.51 -18.72 -9.15
CA PHE A 5 -2.28 -17.27 -9.18
C PHE A 5 -0.82 -16.85 -9.47
N THR A 6 0.13 -17.66 -9.00
CA THR A 6 1.57 -17.49 -9.22
C THR A 6 2.00 -17.51 -10.69
N GLU A 7 1.26 -18.13 -11.61
CA GLU A 7 1.62 -18.21 -13.03
C GLU A 7 1.07 -17.02 -13.84
N ALA A 8 -0.09 -16.47 -13.46
CA ALA A 8 -0.71 -15.36 -14.19
C ALA A 8 -0.22 -13.96 -13.75
N SER A 9 0.24 -13.81 -12.50
CA SER A 9 0.67 -12.51 -11.94
C SER A 9 2.17 -12.20 -12.06
N ASN A 10 2.96 -13.08 -12.68
CA ASN A 10 4.42 -12.94 -12.74
C ASN A 10 4.93 -12.15 -13.96
N THR A 11 4.02 -11.49 -14.69
CA THR A 11 4.43 -10.63 -15.80
C THR A 11 5.12 -9.39 -15.27
N VAL A 12 6.40 -9.25 -15.62
CA VAL A 12 7.14 -8.01 -15.42
C VAL A 12 6.47 -6.94 -16.27
N LEU A 13 5.90 -5.94 -15.62
CA LEU A 13 5.33 -4.77 -16.29
C LEU A 13 6.47 -3.92 -16.86
N PRO A 14 6.33 -3.36 -18.07
CA PRO A 14 7.25 -2.34 -18.56
C PRO A 14 7.14 -1.08 -17.68
N GLN A 15 8.07 -0.13 -17.87
CA GLN A 15 7.88 1.19 -17.30
C GLN A 15 6.61 1.81 -17.90
N LEU A 16 5.69 2.25 -17.05
CA LEU A 16 4.43 2.88 -17.45
C LEU A 16 4.26 4.17 -16.69
N ASP A 17 3.75 5.20 -17.36
CA ASP A 17 3.30 6.45 -16.74
C ASP A 17 2.05 6.88 -17.50
N GLN A 18 0.88 6.61 -16.92
CA GLN A 18 -0.40 6.66 -17.62
C GLN A 18 -1.46 7.34 -16.77
N HIS A 19 -2.39 8.02 -17.46
CA HIS A 19 -3.52 8.69 -16.85
C HIS A 19 -4.79 8.33 -17.62
N TYR A 20 -5.82 7.92 -16.87
CA TYR A 20 -7.14 7.62 -17.38
C TYR A 20 -8.17 8.49 -16.65
N ASP A 21 -8.81 9.39 -17.37
CA ASP A 21 -9.75 10.42 -16.88
C ASP A 21 -11.23 10.07 -17.18
N GLY A 22 -11.51 8.80 -17.47
CA GLY A 22 -12.87 8.35 -17.77
C GLY A 22 -13.76 8.21 -16.53
N SER A 23 -15.06 8.36 -16.74
CA SER A 23 -16.10 8.26 -15.70
C SER A 23 -16.58 6.82 -15.42
N ALA A 24 -16.15 5.85 -16.23
CA ALA A 24 -16.48 4.43 -16.11
C ALA A 24 -15.21 3.58 -16.04
N PHE A 25 -15.36 2.29 -15.73
CA PHE A 25 -14.26 1.34 -15.85
C PHE A 25 -13.80 1.20 -17.31
N ASP A 26 -12.50 0.98 -17.50
CA ASP A 26 -11.90 0.70 -18.81
C ASP A 26 -10.96 -0.50 -18.73
N VAL A 27 -10.36 -0.89 -19.86
CA VAL A 27 -9.39 -1.98 -19.95
C VAL A 27 -8.17 -1.51 -20.70
N THR A 28 -7.00 -1.66 -20.07
CA THR A 28 -5.71 -1.53 -20.76
C THR A 28 -5.11 -2.91 -21.03
N VAL A 29 -4.30 -3.01 -22.09
CA VAL A 29 -3.61 -4.24 -22.47
C VAL A 29 -2.11 -4.01 -22.41
N VAL A 30 -1.42 -4.74 -21.54
CA VAL A 30 0.03 -4.68 -21.38
C VAL A 30 0.59 -6.07 -21.62
N ASN A 31 1.50 -6.21 -22.60
CA ASN A 31 2.09 -7.50 -22.99
C ASN A 31 1.04 -8.61 -23.25
N GLY A 32 -0.10 -8.24 -23.85
CA GLY A 32 -1.20 -9.18 -24.16
C GLY A 32 -2.12 -9.52 -22.98
N ILE A 33 -1.85 -8.98 -21.79
CA ILE A 33 -2.68 -9.18 -20.59
C ILE A 33 -3.60 -8.00 -20.40
N LYS A 34 -4.87 -8.28 -20.10
CA LYS A 34 -5.91 -7.28 -19.83
C LYS A 34 -5.93 -6.88 -18.36
N TYR A 35 -5.91 -5.59 -18.10
CA TYR A 35 -6.02 -4.97 -16.79
C TYR A 35 -7.22 -4.03 -16.75
N ILE A 36 -8.07 -4.16 -15.72
CA ILE A 36 -9.27 -3.36 -15.53
C ILE A 36 -8.89 -2.06 -14.82
N LEU A 37 -9.19 -0.92 -15.43
CA LEU A 37 -8.90 0.40 -14.88
C LEU A 37 -10.16 0.99 -14.23
N PRO A 38 -10.12 1.34 -12.93
CA PRO A 38 -11.16 2.18 -12.33
C PRO A 38 -11.20 3.59 -12.94
N PRO A 39 -12.28 4.34 -12.76
CA PRO A 39 -12.38 5.71 -13.26
C PRO A 39 -11.37 6.66 -12.60
N ASN A 40 -10.90 7.65 -13.36
CA ASN A 40 -10.03 8.73 -12.88
C ASN A 40 -8.75 8.25 -12.17
N VAL A 41 -8.02 7.31 -12.76
CA VAL A 41 -6.78 6.76 -12.17
C VAL A 41 -5.55 7.31 -12.88
N CYS A 42 -4.53 7.61 -12.10
CA CYS A 42 -3.18 7.84 -12.60
C CYS A 42 -2.30 6.73 -12.04
N TYR A 43 -1.44 6.13 -12.86
CA TYR A 43 -0.55 5.09 -12.37
C TYR A 43 0.81 5.11 -13.05
N VAL A 44 1.82 4.87 -12.23
CA VAL A 44 3.21 4.76 -12.66
C VAL A 44 3.73 3.39 -12.26
N CYS A 45 4.24 2.64 -13.23
CA CYS A 45 4.97 1.40 -13.00
C CYS A 45 6.47 1.71 -13.18
N ASP A 46 7.19 1.93 -12.08
CA ASP A 46 8.64 2.08 -12.08
C ASP A 46 9.21 1.76 -10.68
N ASN A 47 10.53 1.76 -10.57
CA ASN A 47 11.24 1.67 -9.30
C ASN A 47 10.99 2.90 -8.46
N VAL A 48 10.49 2.72 -7.23
CA VAL A 48 10.24 3.82 -6.29
C VAL A 48 11.48 4.70 -6.04
N THR A 49 12.70 4.25 -6.31
CA THR A 49 13.90 5.12 -6.33
C THR A 49 13.81 6.29 -7.32
N ALA A 50 13.04 6.16 -8.40
CA ALA A 50 12.79 7.20 -9.40
C ALA A 50 11.64 8.16 -9.00
N ILE A 51 11.15 8.13 -7.75
CA ILE A 51 9.99 8.92 -7.31
C ILE A 51 10.06 10.41 -7.68
N MET A 52 11.25 11.02 -7.63
CA MET A 52 11.41 12.45 -7.95
C MET A 52 11.41 12.73 -9.45
N SER A 53 11.71 11.76 -10.34
CA SER A 53 11.57 11.99 -11.78
C SER A 53 10.11 12.10 -12.21
N HIS A 54 9.21 11.42 -11.49
CA HIS A 54 7.77 11.47 -11.78
C HIS A 54 7.04 12.57 -11.01
N PHE A 55 7.44 12.84 -9.76
CA PHE A 55 6.61 13.62 -8.84
C PHE A 55 7.27 14.90 -8.28
N SER A 56 8.42 15.34 -8.81
CA SER A 56 9.12 16.54 -8.31
C SER A 56 8.30 17.82 -8.37
N GLU A 57 7.38 17.93 -9.33
CA GLU A 57 6.48 19.09 -9.49
C GLU A 57 5.12 18.93 -8.79
N PHE A 58 4.91 17.81 -8.09
CA PHE A 58 3.63 17.47 -7.46
C PHE A 58 3.73 17.47 -5.94
N LYS A 59 2.62 17.86 -5.31
CA LYS A 59 2.41 17.74 -3.87
C LYS A 59 1.07 17.07 -3.61
N PHE A 60 1.01 16.26 -2.57
CA PHE A 60 -0.13 15.40 -2.22
C PHE A 60 -0.63 15.72 -0.82
N ASP A 61 -1.95 15.66 -0.64
CA ASP A 61 -2.63 15.91 0.63
C ASP A 61 -2.77 14.63 1.46
N LEU A 62 -2.77 13.49 0.77
CA LEU A 62 -2.82 12.16 1.35
C LEU A 62 -1.82 11.24 0.62
N VAL A 63 -0.87 10.70 1.36
CA VAL A 63 0.04 9.65 0.87
C VAL A 63 -0.19 8.40 1.70
N VAL A 64 -0.38 7.26 1.04
CA VAL A 64 -0.44 5.94 1.68
C VAL A 64 0.72 5.11 1.14
N MET A 65 1.41 4.38 2.02
CA MET A 65 2.48 3.47 1.59
C MET A 65 2.39 2.11 2.28
N ASP A 66 2.60 1.03 1.51
CA ASP A 66 2.78 -0.35 2.01
C ASP A 66 4.17 -0.88 1.63
N PRO A 67 5.24 -0.42 2.30
CA PRO A 67 6.60 -0.84 2.00
C PRO A 67 6.81 -2.36 2.02
N PRO A 68 7.67 -2.89 1.14
CA PRO A 68 8.10 -4.30 1.19
C PRO A 68 9.10 -4.52 2.34
N TRP A 69 8.65 -4.41 3.58
CA TRP A 69 9.50 -4.48 4.78
C TRP A 69 10.37 -5.72 4.83
N GLN A 70 11.67 -5.54 5.11
CA GLN A 70 12.61 -6.65 5.27
C GLN A 70 12.16 -7.66 6.32
N ASN A 71 11.87 -8.87 5.86
CA ASN A 71 11.63 -10.02 6.72
C ASN A 71 12.82 -10.98 6.66
N LYS A 72 13.60 -11.02 7.76
CA LYS A 72 14.80 -11.87 7.90
C LYS A 72 14.52 -13.36 7.65
N TYR A 73 13.30 -13.85 7.90
CA TYR A 73 12.92 -15.25 7.67
C TYR A 73 12.66 -15.54 6.18
N VAL A 74 12.02 -14.61 5.46
CA VAL A 74 11.73 -14.74 4.02
C VAL A 74 13.03 -14.69 3.21
N ARG A 75 13.96 -13.79 3.56
CA ARG A 75 15.27 -13.65 2.88
C ARG A 75 16.08 -14.96 2.85
N ARG A 76 16.02 -15.77 3.91
CA ARG A 76 16.71 -17.06 3.97
C ARG A 76 16.10 -18.12 3.06
N ARG A 77 14.80 -18.04 2.76
CA ARG A 77 14.12 -18.98 1.84
C ARG A 77 14.36 -18.63 0.37
N THR A 78 14.41 -17.34 0.03
CA THR A 78 14.61 -16.90 -1.37
C THR A 78 15.99 -17.28 -1.92
N HIS A 79 17.03 -17.32 -1.07
CA HIS A 79 18.37 -17.77 -1.47
C HIS A 79 18.44 -19.24 -1.93
N ASN A 80 17.49 -20.10 -1.53
CA ASN A 80 17.54 -21.54 -1.81
C ASN A 80 16.81 -21.95 -3.09
N HIS A 81 16.11 -21.04 -3.77
CA HIS A 81 15.25 -21.37 -4.92
C HIS A 81 15.58 -20.62 -6.22
N GLY A 82 16.72 -19.92 -6.31
CA GLY A 82 17.26 -19.41 -7.59
C GLY A 82 16.38 -18.42 -8.37
N SER A 83 15.23 -18.01 -7.84
CA SER A 83 14.31 -17.09 -8.51
C SER A 83 14.71 -15.64 -8.22
N HIS A 84 15.37 -15.00 -9.18
CA HIS A 84 15.67 -13.56 -9.21
C HIS A 84 14.42 -12.67 -9.38
N HIS A 85 13.27 -13.01 -8.78
CA HIS A 85 11.97 -12.34 -9.02
C HIS A 85 11.24 -11.96 -7.71
N GLY A 86 11.96 -11.85 -6.59
CA GLY A 86 11.33 -11.47 -5.33
C GLY A 86 11.59 -10.00 -5.04
N TYR A 87 10.52 -9.17 -5.01
CA TYR A 87 10.47 -7.85 -4.37
C TYR A 87 11.63 -7.64 -3.41
N ASP A 88 12.58 -6.78 -3.79
CA ASP A 88 13.70 -6.45 -2.92
C ASP A 88 13.11 -5.91 -1.63
N MET A 89 13.15 -6.73 -0.59
CA MET A 89 12.58 -6.35 0.68
C MET A 89 13.50 -5.29 1.28
N LEU A 90 12.95 -4.11 1.53
CA LEU A 90 13.71 -2.93 1.95
C LEU A 90 13.81 -2.86 3.48
N THR A 91 15.00 -2.50 3.94
CA THR A 91 15.24 -2.09 5.32
C THR A 91 14.54 -0.77 5.61
N VAL A 92 14.31 -0.47 6.90
CA VAL A 92 13.74 0.83 7.30
C VAL A 92 14.65 1.97 6.87
N GLY A 93 15.97 1.82 7.06
CA GLY A 93 16.95 2.80 6.59
C GLY A 93 16.83 3.12 5.09
N GLU A 94 16.68 2.11 4.22
CA GLU A 94 16.46 2.31 2.78
C GLU A 94 15.14 3.01 2.49
N ILE A 95 14.05 2.61 3.17
CA ILE A 95 12.74 3.27 3.04
C ILE A 95 12.84 4.76 3.41
N LEU A 96 13.52 5.09 4.51
CA LEU A 96 13.67 6.47 4.98
C LEU A 96 14.52 7.35 4.05
N GLN A 97 15.29 6.78 3.11
CA GLN A 97 16.01 7.56 2.10
C GLN A 97 15.10 8.10 1.00
N PHE A 98 13.91 7.54 0.80
CA PHE A 98 12.98 8.09 -0.19
C PHE A 98 12.53 9.50 0.24
N PRO A 99 12.50 10.48 -0.67
CA PRO A 99 12.10 11.86 -0.35
C PRO A 99 10.58 12.02 -0.22
N VAL A 100 9.91 11.13 0.52
CA VAL A 100 8.44 11.15 0.72
C VAL A 100 7.99 12.46 1.34
N GLY A 101 8.77 13.01 2.28
CA GLY A 101 8.50 14.30 2.90
C GLY A 101 8.41 15.45 1.89
N ASP A 102 9.11 15.36 0.75
CA ASP A 102 9.11 16.39 -0.29
C ASP A 102 7.90 16.27 -1.22
N LEU A 103 7.10 15.22 -1.11
CA LEU A 103 5.86 15.06 -1.87
C LEU A 103 4.64 15.53 -1.09
N LEU A 104 4.79 15.83 0.19
CA LEU A 104 3.69 16.20 1.06
C LEU A 104 3.39 17.70 0.96
N ASN A 105 2.12 18.02 0.78
CA ASN A 105 1.62 19.35 1.11
C ASN A 105 1.78 19.61 2.61
N ASP A 106 1.81 20.89 2.94
CA ASP A 106 1.72 21.36 4.31
C ASP A 106 0.47 20.80 5.01
N GLY A 107 0.66 20.08 6.13
CA GLY A 107 -0.44 19.42 6.86
C GLY A 107 -0.98 18.14 6.24
N ALA A 108 -0.40 17.68 5.12
CA ALA A 108 -0.77 16.43 4.49
C ALA A 108 -0.63 15.25 5.45
N LEU A 109 -1.45 14.23 5.21
CA LEU A 109 -1.43 12.98 5.94
C LEU A 109 -0.54 11.97 5.21
N LEU A 110 0.42 11.38 5.90
CA LEU A 110 1.20 10.25 5.43
C LEU A 110 0.85 9.03 6.28
N MET A 111 0.29 8.01 5.64
CA MET A 111 -0.10 6.75 6.27
C MET A 111 0.82 5.62 5.86
N ILE A 112 1.36 4.89 6.85
CA ILE A 112 2.39 3.88 6.62
C ILE A 112 1.93 2.55 7.20
N TRP A 113 1.63 1.58 6.33
CA TRP A 113 1.37 0.21 6.76
C TRP A 113 2.63 -0.40 7.36
N CYS A 114 2.49 -0.98 8.56
CA CYS A 114 3.61 -1.50 9.34
C CYS A 114 3.33 -2.92 9.82
N THR A 115 4.39 -3.73 9.84
CA THR A 115 4.34 -5.05 10.49
C THR A 115 4.30 -4.91 12.01
N ASN A 116 3.99 -6.00 12.71
CA ASN A 116 4.01 -6.03 14.18
C ASN A 116 5.42 -6.14 14.79
N ASN A 117 6.49 -6.02 13.99
CA ASN A 117 7.87 -6.03 14.45
C ASN A 117 8.19 -4.73 15.22
N SER A 118 8.46 -4.85 16.53
CA SER A 118 8.74 -3.71 17.39
C SER A 118 10.04 -2.97 17.03
N SER A 119 11.08 -3.69 16.63
CA SER A 119 12.36 -3.07 16.23
C SER A 119 12.20 -2.21 14.98
N LEU A 120 11.49 -2.74 13.99
CA LEU A 120 11.17 -2.02 12.75
C LEU A 120 10.38 -0.74 13.07
N LEU A 121 9.35 -0.88 13.91
CA LEU A 121 8.51 0.24 14.31
C LEU A 121 9.31 1.33 15.03
N GLN A 122 10.19 0.97 15.98
CA GLN A 122 11.01 1.95 16.69
C GLN A 122 11.97 2.70 15.77
N GLU A 123 12.63 1.98 14.86
CA GLU A 123 13.53 2.59 13.86
C GLU A 123 12.78 3.55 12.94
N LEU A 124 11.58 3.15 12.47
CA LEU A 124 10.75 3.98 11.61
C LEU A 124 10.32 5.26 12.33
N LEU A 125 9.83 5.15 13.56
CA LEU A 125 9.38 6.30 14.37
C LEU A 125 10.51 7.30 14.63
N GLN A 126 11.74 6.83 14.87
CA GLN A 126 12.91 7.70 15.01
C GLN A 126 13.26 8.43 13.70
N GLY A 127 13.03 7.77 12.56
CA GLY A 127 13.32 8.30 11.23
C GLY A 127 12.30 9.28 10.64
N LEU A 128 11.07 9.36 11.19
CA LEU A 128 10.01 10.22 10.65
C LEU A 128 10.42 11.70 10.54
N SER A 129 11.29 12.17 11.44
CA SER A 129 11.82 13.54 11.41
C SER A 129 12.52 13.87 10.09
N GLY A 130 13.12 12.89 9.40
CA GLY A 130 13.73 13.06 8.08
C GLY A 130 12.73 13.44 6.98
N TRP A 131 11.45 13.13 7.16
CA TRP A 131 10.37 13.57 6.26
C TRP A 131 9.66 14.84 6.75
N ASN A 132 10.09 15.41 7.88
CA ASN A 132 9.45 16.54 8.54
C ASN A 132 7.95 16.24 8.84
N VAL A 133 7.68 15.04 9.33
CA VAL A 133 6.34 14.59 9.77
C VAL A 133 6.38 14.14 11.23
N GLU A 134 5.25 14.29 11.91
CA GLU A 134 5.05 13.83 13.28
C GLU A 134 3.99 12.73 13.33
N LEU A 135 4.16 11.77 14.23
CA LEU A 135 3.15 10.74 14.48
C LEU A 135 1.91 11.40 15.11
N ALA A 136 0.76 11.22 14.46
CA ALA A 136 -0.53 11.69 14.96
C ALA A 136 -1.34 10.57 15.63
N ALA A 137 -1.34 9.37 15.05
CA ALA A 137 -2.07 8.22 15.58
C ALA A 137 -1.51 6.89 15.06
N THR A 138 -1.81 5.81 15.75
CA THR A 138 -1.68 4.44 15.25
C THR A 138 -3.04 3.79 15.17
N TRP A 139 -3.42 3.30 13.99
CA TRP A 139 -4.63 2.49 13.81
C TRP A 139 -4.29 1.03 13.55
N TYR A 140 -5.29 0.18 13.71
CA TYR A 140 -5.17 -1.27 13.60
C TYR A 140 -6.22 -1.83 12.65
N TRP A 141 -5.75 -2.52 11.61
CA TRP A 141 -6.61 -3.34 10.78
C TRP A 141 -6.73 -4.74 11.38
N LEU A 142 -7.87 -5.05 11.99
CA LEU A 142 -8.19 -6.36 12.52
C LEU A 142 -8.79 -7.27 11.44
N LYS A 143 -8.22 -8.45 11.26
CA LYS A 143 -8.62 -9.42 10.24
C LYS A 143 -9.57 -10.44 10.85
N VAL A 144 -10.74 -10.54 10.26
CA VAL A 144 -11.81 -11.43 10.72
C VAL A 144 -12.26 -12.39 9.62
N THR A 145 -12.87 -13.51 9.99
CA THR A 145 -13.56 -14.42 9.09
C THR A 145 -14.89 -13.81 8.64
N LYS A 146 -15.57 -14.44 7.68
CA LYS A 146 -16.93 -14.05 7.28
C LYS A 146 -17.95 -14.13 8.43
N ALA A 147 -17.66 -14.93 9.46
CA ALA A 147 -18.47 -15.05 10.66
C ALA A 147 -18.12 -13.98 11.74
N GLY A 148 -17.15 -13.11 11.47
CA GLY A 148 -16.70 -12.07 12.41
C GLY A 148 -15.68 -12.55 13.45
N GLU A 149 -15.20 -13.79 13.34
CA GLU A 149 -14.20 -14.35 14.26
C GLU A 149 -12.78 -13.95 13.84
N LEU A 150 -11.83 -13.90 14.78
CA LEU A 150 -10.44 -13.59 14.43
C LEU A 150 -9.83 -14.69 13.54
N ILE A 151 -9.08 -14.30 12.51
CA ILE A 151 -8.39 -15.28 11.64
C ILE A 151 -7.26 -16.04 12.34
N THR A 152 -6.72 -15.46 13.42
CA THR A 152 -5.76 -16.08 14.34
C THR A 152 -5.99 -15.54 15.75
N PRO A 153 -5.65 -16.28 16.82
CA PRO A 153 -5.76 -15.76 18.19
C PRO A 153 -4.96 -14.47 18.40
N LEU A 154 -5.49 -13.54 19.21
CA LEU A 154 -4.77 -12.32 19.63
C LEU A 154 -3.52 -12.65 20.45
N GLU A 155 -3.68 -13.63 21.35
CA GLU A 155 -2.64 -14.15 22.22
C GLU A 155 -2.19 -15.51 21.68
N GLY A 156 -0.88 -15.65 21.45
CA GLY A 156 -0.31 -16.88 20.91
C GLY A 156 1.17 -16.98 21.22
N VAL A 157 1.72 -18.19 21.10
CA VAL A 157 3.13 -18.50 21.31
C VAL A 157 4.00 -17.47 20.57
N THR A 158 5.09 -17.04 21.22
CA THR A 158 6.11 -16.17 20.65
C THR A 158 6.36 -16.59 19.18
N HIS A 159 6.24 -15.63 18.25
CA HIS A 159 6.38 -15.80 16.78
C HIS A 159 5.13 -16.20 15.96
N SER A 160 3.94 -16.31 16.55
CA SER A 160 2.70 -16.49 15.79
C SER A 160 2.26 -15.24 15.00
N LYS A 161 1.62 -15.43 13.85
CA LYS A 161 1.03 -14.33 13.05
C LYS A 161 -0.13 -13.71 13.83
N ARG A 162 -0.06 -12.39 14.07
CA ARG A 162 -1.15 -11.64 14.71
C ARG A 162 -2.31 -11.45 13.73
N PRO A 163 -3.57 -11.39 14.22
CA PRO A 163 -4.74 -11.16 13.38
C PRO A 163 -4.91 -9.69 13.01
N TYR A 164 -3.88 -8.85 13.14
CA TYR A 164 -3.97 -7.45 12.78
C TYR A 164 -2.67 -6.92 12.18
N GLU A 165 -2.79 -5.84 11.43
CA GLU A 165 -1.68 -5.01 10.97
C GLU A 165 -1.83 -3.58 11.49
N ARG A 166 -0.71 -2.88 11.65
CA ARG A 166 -0.70 -1.49 12.11
C ARG A 166 -0.63 -0.56 10.91
N ILE A 167 -1.21 0.61 11.06
CA ILE A 167 -0.96 1.74 10.17
C ILE A 167 -0.63 2.96 11.02
N LEU A 168 0.52 3.56 10.74
CA LEU A 168 0.92 4.81 11.37
C LEU A 168 0.33 5.95 10.57
N LEU A 169 -0.34 6.88 11.24
CA LEU A 169 -0.84 8.12 10.65
C LEU A 169 0.08 9.23 11.11
N THR A 170 0.76 9.86 10.16
CA THR A 170 1.69 10.96 10.42
C THR A 170 1.23 12.21 9.68
N ARG A 171 1.61 13.37 10.19
CA ARG A 171 1.19 14.66 9.65
C ARG A 171 2.39 15.53 9.36
N LYS A 172 2.43 16.14 8.17
CA LYS A 172 3.48 17.10 7.80
C LYS A 172 3.45 18.28 8.76
N ILE A 173 4.59 18.56 9.39
CA ILE A 173 4.72 19.64 10.37
C ILE A 173 4.49 20.97 9.67
N LYS A 174 3.53 21.75 10.18
CA LYS A 174 3.33 23.15 9.81
C LYS A 174 2.97 23.99 11.02
N HIS A 175 3.74 25.05 11.22
CA HIS A 175 3.51 26.00 12.29
C HIS A 175 2.15 26.72 12.10
N LYS A 176 1.35 26.82 13.17
CA LYS A 176 0.04 27.52 13.24
C LYS A 176 -1.15 26.89 12.48
N MET A 177 -1.07 25.66 11.99
CA MET A 177 -2.26 24.95 11.51
C MET A 177 -2.87 24.07 12.61
N VAL A 178 -4.19 24.17 12.77
CA VAL A 178 -4.97 23.29 13.65
C VAL A 178 -5.73 22.31 12.76
N PHE A 179 -5.42 21.03 12.91
CA PHE A 179 -6.15 19.96 12.24
C PHE A 179 -7.08 19.26 13.22
N GLN A 180 -8.08 18.57 12.69
CA GLN A 180 -8.87 17.66 13.50
C GLN A 180 -7.97 16.60 14.15
N ASN A 181 -8.22 16.32 15.43
CA ASN A 181 -7.48 15.30 16.15
C ASN A 181 -7.82 13.92 15.58
N ILE A 182 -6.79 13.15 15.22
CA ILE A 182 -6.95 11.79 14.73
C ILE A 182 -7.00 10.87 15.96
N PRO A 183 -8.03 10.02 16.12
CA PRO A 183 -8.14 9.14 17.27
C PRO A 183 -6.99 8.12 17.27
N ASP A 184 -6.23 8.07 18.35
CA ASP A 184 -5.22 7.02 18.53
C ASP A 184 -5.88 5.69 18.93
N GLY A 185 -5.32 4.58 18.45
CA GLY A 185 -5.80 3.25 18.78
C GLY A 185 -7.06 2.78 18.04
N LEU A 186 -7.53 3.51 17.01
CA LEU A 186 -8.71 3.11 16.24
C LEU A 186 -8.51 1.71 15.63
N VAL A 187 -9.50 0.85 15.83
CA VAL A 187 -9.54 -0.50 15.26
C VAL A 187 -10.65 -0.55 14.23
N PHE A 188 -10.30 -0.93 13.00
CA PHE A 188 -11.26 -1.26 11.95
C PHE A 188 -11.07 -2.69 11.51
N CYS A 189 -12.12 -3.34 11.03
CA CYS A 189 -12.07 -4.76 10.68
C CYS A 189 -12.55 -5.02 9.26
N SER A 190 -11.97 -6.04 8.63
CA SER A 190 -12.46 -6.58 7.37
C SER A 190 -12.04 -8.03 7.20
N VAL A 191 -12.72 -8.72 6.28
CA VAL A 191 -12.28 -10.04 5.81
C VAL A 191 -11.09 -9.84 4.87
N PRO A 192 -9.90 -10.37 5.18
CA PRO A 192 -8.74 -10.21 4.31
C PRO A 192 -8.98 -10.92 2.97
N CYS A 193 -8.47 -10.33 1.89
CA CYS A 193 -8.46 -10.99 0.59
C CYS A 193 -7.55 -12.23 0.63
N GLY A 194 -7.88 -13.24 -0.17
CA GLY A 194 -6.99 -14.40 -0.38
C GLY A 194 -5.67 -14.02 -1.06
N ILE A 195 -5.62 -12.86 -1.72
CA ILE A 195 -4.42 -12.32 -2.36
C ILE A 195 -3.51 -11.68 -1.31
N HIS A 196 -2.25 -12.09 -1.29
CA HIS A 196 -1.27 -11.60 -0.32
C HIS A 196 -1.09 -10.08 -0.38
N SER A 197 -1.05 -9.47 0.80
CA SER A 197 -0.83 -8.03 1.02
C SER A 197 -1.87 -7.09 0.39
N HIS A 198 -3.07 -7.57 0.07
CA HIS A 198 -4.18 -6.70 -0.34
C HIS A 198 -4.81 -6.04 0.89
N LYS A 199 -4.48 -4.76 1.08
CA LYS A 199 -4.98 -3.92 2.17
C LYS A 199 -6.39 -3.40 1.86
N PRO A 200 -7.25 -3.18 2.87
CA PRO A 200 -8.56 -2.58 2.65
C PRO A 200 -8.43 -1.10 2.25
N PRO A 201 -9.39 -0.55 1.48
CA PRO A 201 -9.40 0.86 1.14
C PRO A 201 -9.57 1.73 2.40
N LEU A 202 -8.79 2.81 2.50
CA LEU A 202 -8.74 3.67 3.69
C LEU A 202 -9.51 4.99 3.53
N GLN A 203 -9.89 5.34 2.30
CA GLN A 203 -10.42 6.66 1.94
C GLN A 203 -11.59 7.11 2.83
N GLU A 204 -12.58 6.24 3.05
CA GLU A 204 -13.73 6.55 3.89
C GLU A 204 -13.37 6.72 5.37
N LEU A 205 -12.35 6.02 5.86
CA LEU A 205 -11.89 6.14 7.25
C LEU A 205 -11.16 7.45 7.51
N VAL A 206 -10.51 8.01 6.48
CA VAL A 206 -9.66 9.20 6.64
C VAL A 206 -10.25 10.50 6.13
N LYS A 207 -11.40 10.45 5.43
CA LYS A 207 -12.01 11.60 4.75
C LYS A 207 -12.23 12.83 5.64
N GLU A 208 -12.49 12.64 6.93
CA GLU A 208 -12.73 13.73 7.90
C GLU A 208 -11.42 14.39 8.35
N TYR A 209 -10.30 13.69 8.22
CA TYR A 209 -8.98 14.14 8.66
C TYR A 209 -8.13 14.70 7.53
N VAL A 210 -8.62 14.70 6.28
CA VAL A 210 -7.94 15.24 5.11
C VAL A 210 -8.75 16.38 4.50
N VAL A 211 -8.12 17.20 3.65
CA VAL A 211 -8.83 18.28 2.94
C VAL A 211 -9.90 17.71 2.01
N GLN A 212 -10.90 18.51 1.66
CA GLN A 212 -11.89 18.12 0.64
C GLN A 212 -11.19 17.90 -0.71
N GLN A 213 -11.58 16.84 -1.42
CA GLN A 213 -11.00 16.45 -2.72
C GLN A 213 -9.47 16.39 -2.67
N PRO A 214 -8.89 15.57 -1.76
CA PRO A 214 -7.45 15.51 -1.56
C PRO A 214 -6.75 14.93 -2.80
N ARG A 215 -5.59 15.48 -3.17
CA ARG A 215 -4.71 14.81 -4.13
C ARG A 215 -4.03 13.64 -3.43
N CYS A 216 -4.31 12.42 -3.90
CA CYS A 216 -3.89 11.20 -3.23
C CYS A 216 -2.78 10.47 -4.00
N LEU A 217 -1.80 9.93 -3.27
CA LEU A 217 -0.73 9.07 -3.79
C LEU A 217 -0.66 7.76 -3.00
N GLU A 218 -0.61 6.64 -3.70
CA GLU A 218 -0.25 5.33 -3.13
C GLU A 218 1.16 4.95 -3.58
N LEU A 219 2.07 4.74 -2.63
CA LEU A 219 3.43 4.25 -2.88
C LEU A 219 3.53 2.75 -2.60
N PHE A 220 4.36 2.07 -3.40
CA PHE A 220 4.45 0.61 -3.42
C PHE A 220 3.10 -0.04 -3.78
N ALA A 221 2.33 0.67 -4.60
CA ALA A 221 0.97 0.31 -4.96
C ALA A 221 0.92 -1.01 -5.72
N ARG A 222 -0.16 -1.75 -5.49
CA ARG A 222 -0.51 -2.98 -6.23
C ARG A 222 -1.92 -2.98 -6.76
N SER A 223 -2.70 -1.98 -6.33
CA SER A 223 -4.06 -1.74 -6.77
C SER A 223 -4.18 -0.30 -7.22
N LEU A 224 -5.14 -0.06 -8.11
CA LEU A 224 -5.62 1.27 -8.43
C LEU A 224 -6.86 1.58 -7.59
N ALA A 225 -6.93 2.81 -7.09
CA ALA A 225 -8.11 3.37 -6.44
C ALA A 225 -8.63 4.55 -7.27
N PRO A 226 -9.97 4.68 -7.47
CA PRO A 226 -10.52 5.80 -8.23
C PRO A 226 -10.10 7.16 -7.69
N GLY A 227 -9.60 8.05 -8.56
CA GLY A 227 -9.13 9.39 -8.17
C GLY A 227 -7.74 9.43 -7.55
N TRP A 228 -7.01 8.31 -7.49
CA TRP A 228 -5.66 8.24 -6.91
C TRP A 228 -4.58 8.21 -7.99
N THR A 229 -3.41 8.73 -7.63
CA THR A 229 -2.15 8.37 -8.27
C THR A 229 -1.57 7.14 -7.56
N SER A 230 -1.28 6.06 -8.28
CA SER A 230 -0.68 4.84 -7.75
C SER A 230 0.71 4.64 -8.32
N TYR A 231 1.69 4.30 -7.49
CA TYR A 231 3.08 4.15 -7.91
C TYR A 231 3.76 2.90 -7.34
N GLY A 232 4.29 2.05 -8.21
CA GLY A 232 5.14 0.93 -7.82
C GLY A 232 5.31 -0.11 -8.93
N PHE A 233 6.25 -1.04 -8.71
CA PHE A 233 6.55 -2.11 -9.68
C PHE A 233 5.39 -3.05 -10.02
N GLU A 234 4.41 -3.16 -9.13
CA GLU A 234 3.25 -4.04 -9.29
C GLU A 234 1.95 -3.28 -9.47
N VAL A 235 1.98 -2.02 -9.90
CA VAL A 235 0.86 -1.09 -9.76
C VAL A 235 -0.47 -1.60 -10.33
N LEU A 236 -0.43 -2.48 -11.34
CA LEU A 236 -1.62 -3.10 -11.95
C LEU A 236 -1.93 -4.53 -11.46
N ARG A 237 -1.22 -5.06 -10.46
CA ARG A 237 -1.32 -6.48 -10.06
C ARG A 237 -2.73 -6.89 -9.68
N LEU A 238 -3.45 -6.05 -8.94
CA LEU A 238 -4.82 -6.29 -8.52
C LEU A 238 -5.85 -5.85 -9.58
N GLN A 239 -5.40 -5.34 -10.72
CA GLN A 239 -6.25 -4.97 -11.86
C GLN A 239 -6.27 -6.08 -12.92
N HIS A 240 -5.47 -7.14 -12.75
CA HIS A 240 -5.44 -8.25 -13.69
C HIS A 240 -6.84 -8.86 -13.88
N SER A 241 -7.33 -8.90 -15.12
CA SER A 241 -8.69 -9.36 -15.48
C SER A 241 -9.09 -10.73 -14.90
N PHE A 242 -8.18 -11.71 -14.91
CA PHE A 242 -8.36 -13.03 -14.27
C PHE A 242 -8.91 -12.99 -12.83
N LEU A 243 -8.65 -11.92 -12.07
CA LEU A 243 -9.17 -11.77 -10.70
C LEU A 243 -10.68 -11.53 -10.62
N TYR A 244 -11.27 -11.13 -11.75
CA TYR A 244 -12.65 -10.71 -11.90
C TYR A 244 -13.43 -11.60 -12.86
N GLU A 245 -12.77 -12.59 -13.46
CA GLU A 245 -13.44 -13.65 -14.20
C GLU A 245 -14.14 -14.55 -13.18
N ASN A 246 -15.47 -14.58 -13.23
CA ASN A 246 -16.22 -15.55 -12.43
C ASN A 246 -15.79 -16.95 -12.84
N SER A 247 -15.45 -17.79 -11.87
CA SER A 247 -15.38 -19.23 -12.07
C SER A 247 -16.81 -19.80 -12.23
N GLU A 248 -17.55 -19.36 -13.24
CA GLU A 248 -18.75 -20.06 -13.71
C GLU A 248 -18.30 -21.21 -14.60
N GLN A 249 -17.71 -22.23 -13.96
CA GLN A 249 -17.51 -23.58 -14.49
C GLN A 249 -16.95 -24.43 -13.35
N ASP A 250 -17.85 -24.89 -12.49
CA ASP A 250 -17.88 -26.26 -11.96
C ASP A 250 -19.23 -26.39 -11.25
N GLY A 251 -20.14 -27.13 -11.90
CA GLY A 251 -21.47 -27.47 -11.38
C GLY A 251 -21.44 -28.55 -10.32
#